data_AF-A0A160IK31-F1
#
_entry.id   AF-A0A160IK31-F1
#
_cell.length_a   1.000
_cell.length_b   1.000
_cell.length_c   1.000
_cell.angle_alpha   90.00
_cell.angle_beta   90.00
_cell.angle_gamma   90.00
#
_symmetry.space_group_name_H-M   'P 1'
#
loop_
_entity.id
_entity.type
_entity.pdbx_description
1 polymer ?
#
loop_
_entity_poly.entity_id
_entity_poly.type
_entity_poly.pdbx_seq_one_letter_code
_entity_poly.pdbx_strand_id
1 'polypeptide(L)'
;MKRHENKKFLSLFSVVIALVVSTLAFIPALQAAGDGSWTSPYSVSQSISNQNNSTKTVQGYVVGQPTATTTVVTSNYPNDYALALADSPTETNTANMVYVQIPTSFRSQFGLKTNPTLKGQSIKVTGSLAAYFSHAGLKDPTVMEKTSGTTPTDPPTDPTDPTDPPAFDESYYDPAQGKTGAALKTALHNIIDDHTELSYDAVWNALKVTDQDPNNSNNVILLYTGRSQSKSTNGGNVNDWNREHVWAKSHGDFGTAMGPGTDIHHLRPTDVSVNSSRGNLDFDNGGTQHSEALGNYYDSDSWEPRDAVKGDVARMLFYMAVRYEGDSGEPQLELNNNVNNGTAPYHGKMSVLLQWHLEDPVDNWERNRNNIIFEQFQHNRNPFIDHPEWAEEIW
;
A
#
# COMPACT_ATOMS: atom_id res chain seq x y z
N MET A 1 -22.83 -90.95 -6.29
CA MET A 1 -22.87 -89.51 -6.67
C MET A 1 -22.73 -88.70 -5.38
N LYS A 2 -21.52 -88.27 -5.00
CA LYS A 2 -21.01 -86.87 -5.11
C LYS A 2 -22.01 -85.84 -4.54
N ARG A 3 -21.68 -84.91 -3.63
CA ARG A 3 -20.45 -84.54 -2.91
C ARG A 3 -20.80 -83.39 -1.92
N HIS A 4 -20.15 -83.38 -0.74
CA HIS A 4 -19.78 -82.25 0.17
C HIS A 4 -20.86 -81.27 0.70
N GLU A 5 -21.07 -81.11 2.02
CA GLU A 5 -20.24 -80.38 3.02
C GLU A 5 -19.99 -78.90 2.64
N ASN A 6 -20.06 -77.86 3.49
CA ASN A 6 -19.99 -77.73 4.94
C ASN A 6 -20.34 -76.27 5.37
N LYS A 7 -20.83 -76.13 6.61
CA LYS A 7 -20.55 -75.07 7.61
C LYS A 7 -21.13 -73.63 7.50
N LYS A 8 -21.84 -73.31 8.60
CA LYS A 8 -22.25 -72.02 9.20
C LYS A 8 -21.26 -70.86 9.02
N PHE A 9 -21.76 -69.64 8.83
CA PHE A 9 -21.26 -68.45 9.54
C PHE A 9 -22.30 -67.32 9.56
N LEU A 10 -22.56 -66.81 10.77
CA LEU A 10 -23.38 -65.64 11.07
C LEU A 10 -22.54 -64.38 10.80
N SER A 11 -23.05 -63.37 10.11
CA SER A 11 -22.39 -62.06 10.05
C SER A 11 -23.41 -60.92 10.04
N LEU A 12 -23.39 -60.15 11.14
CA LEU A 12 -23.99 -58.84 11.30
C LEU A 12 -23.55 -57.91 10.15
N PHE A 13 -24.50 -57.27 9.48
CA PHE A 13 -24.24 -56.09 8.65
C PHE A 13 -24.33 -54.86 9.56
N SER A 14 -23.18 -54.33 9.99
CA SER A 14 -23.09 -53.01 10.63
C SER A 14 -22.64 -52.02 9.57
N VAL A 15 -23.47 -50.98 9.39
CA VAL A 15 -23.19 -49.80 8.56
C VAL A 15 -22.06 -49.01 9.21
N VAL A 16 -20.96 -48.79 8.49
CA VAL A 16 -19.93 -47.81 8.85
C VAL A 16 -19.83 -46.81 7.70
N ILE A 17 -20.41 -45.63 7.91
CA ILE A 17 -20.19 -44.44 7.07
C ILE A 17 -18.90 -43.80 7.59
N ALA A 18 -17.81 -43.93 6.83
CA ALA A 18 -16.57 -43.22 7.09
C ALA A 18 -16.68 -41.79 6.52
N LEU A 19 -16.84 -40.81 7.41
CA LEU A 19 -16.77 -39.39 7.10
C LEU A 19 -15.29 -39.01 7.02
N VAL A 20 -14.75 -38.84 5.82
CA VAL A 20 -13.39 -38.31 5.62
C VAL A 20 -13.48 -36.79 5.72
N VAL A 21 -13.27 -36.26 6.92
CA VAL A 21 -12.98 -34.83 7.12
C VAL A 21 -11.51 -34.63 6.73
N SER A 22 -11.28 -34.15 5.52
CA SER A 22 -9.99 -33.61 5.10
C SER A 22 -9.73 -32.32 5.88
N THR A 23 -9.02 -32.41 6.99
CA THR A 23 -8.42 -31.25 7.65
C THR A 23 -7.31 -30.74 6.74
N LEU A 24 -7.57 -29.65 6.01
CA LEU A 24 -6.50 -28.80 5.48
C LEU A 24 -5.75 -28.23 6.68
N ALA A 25 -4.61 -28.83 7.00
CA ALA A 25 -3.63 -28.19 7.86
C ALA A 25 -3.16 -26.92 7.13
N PHE A 26 -3.45 -25.76 7.71
CA PHE A 26 -2.85 -24.51 7.30
C PHE A 26 -1.35 -24.64 7.57
N ILE A 27 -0.55 -24.88 6.53
CA ILE A 27 0.90 -24.81 6.63
C ILE A 27 1.22 -23.31 6.53
N PRO A 28 1.67 -22.64 7.60
CA PRO A 28 2.20 -21.28 7.44
C PRO A 28 3.35 -21.37 6.45
N ALA A 29 3.31 -20.54 5.41
CA ALA A 29 4.43 -20.41 4.48
C ALA A 29 5.70 -20.18 5.31
N LEU A 30 6.69 -21.07 5.19
CA LEU A 30 8.01 -20.79 5.75
C LEU A 30 8.55 -19.57 5.01
N GLN A 31 8.45 -18.41 5.65
CA GLN A 31 9.22 -17.22 5.25
C GLN A 31 10.69 -17.65 5.10
N ALA A 32 11.32 -17.27 3.99
CA ALA A 32 12.73 -17.54 3.78
C ALA A 32 13.54 -17.01 4.97
N ALA A 33 14.46 -17.83 5.48
CA ALA A 33 15.21 -17.48 6.67
C ALA A 33 16.16 -16.30 6.37
N GLY A 34 15.89 -15.12 6.93
CA GLY A 34 16.87 -14.03 6.92
C GLY A 34 18.17 -14.45 7.62
N ASP A 35 19.31 -13.87 7.22
CA ASP A 35 20.63 -14.18 7.81
C ASP A 35 20.99 -13.29 9.02
N GLY A 36 20.13 -12.32 9.31
CA GLY A 36 20.21 -11.35 10.41
C GLY A 36 21.23 -10.24 10.15
N SER A 37 21.58 -10.01 8.88
CA SER A 37 22.24 -8.80 8.40
C SER A 37 21.24 -7.65 8.27
N TRP A 38 21.74 -6.43 8.03
CA TRP A 38 20.89 -5.26 7.78
C TRP A 38 19.97 -5.43 6.55
N THR A 39 20.50 -6.04 5.48
CA THR A 39 19.82 -6.25 4.20
C THR A 39 18.93 -7.50 4.18
N SER A 40 19.16 -8.44 5.10
CA SER A 40 18.32 -9.64 5.29
C SER A 40 18.11 -9.89 6.79
N PRO A 41 17.30 -9.04 7.45
CA PRO A 41 17.12 -9.12 8.90
C PRO A 41 16.43 -10.42 9.32
N TYR A 42 16.64 -10.83 10.55
CA TYR A 42 15.83 -11.88 11.16
C TYR A 42 14.40 -11.41 11.34
N SER A 43 13.45 -12.30 11.08
CA SER A 43 12.10 -12.17 11.63
C SER A 43 12.15 -12.22 13.16
N VAL A 44 11.07 -11.82 13.81
CA VAL A 44 10.93 -11.93 15.27
C VAL A 44 11.00 -13.38 15.71
N SER A 45 10.28 -14.30 15.04
CA SER A 45 10.34 -15.73 15.33
C SER A 45 11.75 -16.33 15.20
N GLN A 46 12.52 -15.90 14.19
CA GLN A 46 13.92 -16.29 14.04
C GLN A 46 14.78 -15.74 15.18
N SER A 47 14.59 -14.47 15.57
CA SER A 47 15.35 -13.85 16.66
C SER A 47 15.10 -14.53 18.01
N ILE A 48 13.87 -15.01 18.26
CA ILE A 48 13.49 -15.78 19.45
C ILE A 48 14.21 -17.12 19.47
N SER A 49 14.28 -17.78 18.31
CA SER A 49 14.93 -19.10 18.17
C SER A 49 16.47 -19.04 18.24
N ASN A 50 17.07 -17.85 18.10
CA ASN A 50 18.52 -17.66 17.97
C ASN A 50 19.13 -16.77 19.07
N GLN A 51 18.63 -16.85 20.31
CA GLN A 51 19.15 -16.12 21.48
C GLN A 51 20.55 -16.62 21.90
N ASN A 52 21.58 -16.14 21.21
CA ASN A 52 22.95 -16.64 21.31
C ASN A 52 24.01 -15.55 21.59
N ASN A 53 23.57 -14.34 21.97
CA ASN A 53 24.39 -13.15 22.22
C ASN A 53 25.10 -12.56 20.99
N SER A 54 24.85 -13.08 19.78
CA SER A 54 25.36 -12.45 18.56
C SER A 54 24.63 -11.14 18.26
N THR A 55 25.34 -10.20 17.62
CA THR A 55 24.73 -8.97 17.10
C THR A 55 24.07 -9.25 15.77
N LYS A 56 22.76 -8.99 15.68
CA LYS A 56 21.94 -9.22 14.48
C LYS A 56 20.94 -8.10 14.30
N THR A 57 20.51 -7.92 13.07
CA THR A 57 19.37 -7.06 12.74
C THR A 57 18.09 -7.90 12.80
N VAL A 58 17.08 -7.38 13.49
CA VAL A 58 15.74 -7.96 13.58
C VAL A 58 14.74 -6.95 13.02
N GLN A 59 13.82 -7.41 12.18
CA GLN A 59 12.71 -6.62 11.66
C GLN A 59 11.39 -7.16 12.23
N GLY A 60 10.51 -6.25 12.67
CA GLY A 60 9.19 -6.62 13.17
C GLY A 60 8.32 -5.42 13.47
N TYR A 61 7.03 -5.68 13.65
CA TYR A 61 6.02 -4.68 14.00
C TYR A 61 6.04 -4.39 15.50
N VAL A 62 6.00 -3.10 15.85
CA VAL A 62 5.88 -2.66 17.24
C VAL A 62 4.47 -2.96 17.74
N VAL A 63 4.33 -3.91 18.67
CA VAL A 63 3.02 -4.35 19.18
C VAL A 63 2.69 -3.79 20.57
N GLY A 64 3.67 -3.22 21.27
CA GLY A 64 3.46 -2.52 22.54
C GLY A 64 4.75 -2.35 23.32
N GLN A 65 4.62 -2.06 24.62
CA GLN A 65 5.74 -1.93 25.54
C GLN A 65 5.75 -3.07 26.58
N PRO A 66 6.82 -3.85 26.69
CA PRO A 66 6.95 -4.83 27.77
C PRO A 66 7.14 -4.12 29.12
N THR A 67 6.40 -4.58 30.13
CA THR A 67 6.48 -4.10 31.52
C THR A 67 6.86 -5.20 32.51
N ALA A 68 6.71 -6.47 32.11
CA ALA A 68 7.16 -7.65 32.81
C ALA A 68 7.41 -8.79 31.79
N THR A 69 7.94 -9.94 32.25
CA THR A 69 8.28 -11.09 31.41
C THR A 69 7.15 -11.58 30.51
N THR A 70 5.90 -11.47 30.96
CA THR A 70 4.70 -11.93 30.22
C THR A 70 3.65 -10.83 30.13
N THR A 71 4.05 -9.55 30.16
CA THR A 71 3.12 -8.43 30.16
C THR A 71 3.61 -7.35 29.22
N VAL A 72 2.83 -7.11 28.16
CA VAL A 72 3.02 -6.03 27.20
C VAL A 72 1.80 -5.12 27.25
N VAL A 73 2.00 -3.84 27.52
CA VAL A 73 0.93 -2.84 27.49
C VAL A 73 0.85 -2.21 26.10
N THR A 74 -0.36 -1.89 25.66
CA THR A 74 -0.64 -1.38 24.31
C THR A 74 -1.17 0.06 24.30
N SER A 75 -1.23 0.68 25.49
CA SER A 75 -1.60 2.07 25.75
C SER A 75 -1.08 2.45 27.14
N ASN A 76 -1.17 3.74 27.50
CA ASN A 76 -0.71 4.27 28.80
C ASN A 76 0.74 3.86 29.15
N TYR A 77 1.62 3.99 28.16
CA TYR A 77 3.01 3.58 28.24
C TYR A 77 3.74 4.24 29.42
N PRO A 78 4.27 3.48 30.41
CA PRO A 78 4.88 4.05 31.60
C PRO A 78 6.15 4.88 31.33
N ASN A 79 6.92 4.52 30.29
CA ASN A 79 8.20 5.14 29.93
C ASN A 79 8.61 4.83 28.48
N ASP A 80 9.78 5.28 28.04
CA ASP A 80 10.32 5.11 26.68
C ASP A 80 11.47 4.09 26.61
N TYR A 81 11.51 3.08 27.49
CA TYR A 81 12.71 2.25 27.66
C TYR A 81 12.70 0.94 26.89
N ALA A 82 11.55 0.52 26.37
CA ALA A 82 11.41 -0.79 25.73
C ALA A 82 10.29 -0.84 24.70
N LEU A 83 10.45 -1.73 23.72
CA LEU A 83 9.43 -2.11 22.74
C LEU A 83 9.28 -3.63 22.71
N ALA A 84 8.09 -4.11 22.37
CA ALA A 84 7.86 -5.48 21.97
C ALA A 84 7.66 -5.50 20.45
N LEU A 85 8.44 -6.31 19.74
CA LEU A 85 8.28 -6.56 18.31
C LEU A 85 7.64 -7.92 18.09
N ALA A 86 6.80 -8.04 17.06
CA ALA A 86 6.24 -9.29 16.57
C ALA A 86 6.29 -9.36 15.03
N ASP A 87 6.15 -10.56 14.48
CA ASP A 87 6.07 -10.76 13.02
C ASP A 87 4.75 -10.23 12.43
N SER A 88 3.73 -10.01 13.25
CA SER A 88 2.43 -9.44 12.86
C SER A 88 2.07 -8.22 13.72
N PRO A 89 1.51 -7.14 13.14
CA PRO A 89 1.11 -5.94 13.89
C PRO A 89 -0.05 -6.16 14.87
N THR A 90 -0.77 -7.28 14.74
CA THR A 90 -1.91 -7.65 15.59
C THR A 90 -1.59 -8.73 16.62
N GLU A 91 -0.32 -9.15 16.72
CA GLU A 91 0.11 -10.18 17.68
C GLU A 91 -0.14 -9.74 19.13
N THR A 92 -0.67 -10.65 19.94
CA THR A 92 -0.98 -10.44 21.36
C THR A 92 -0.33 -11.48 22.28
N ASN A 93 0.11 -12.62 21.74
CA ASN A 93 0.81 -13.65 22.48
C ASN A 93 2.26 -13.23 22.73
N THR A 94 2.60 -12.98 23.99
CA THR A 94 3.94 -12.51 24.37
C THR A 94 5.05 -13.50 24.02
N ALA A 95 4.76 -14.80 23.93
CA ALA A 95 5.74 -15.81 23.53
C ALA A 95 6.22 -15.65 22.07
N ASN A 96 5.44 -14.94 21.24
CA ASN A 96 5.76 -14.66 19.84
C ASN A 96 6.40 -13.27 19.67
N MET A 97 6.84 -12.63 20.76
CA MET A 97 7.42 -11.30 20.75
C MET A 97 8.90 -11.32 21.14
N VAL A 98 9.70 -10.41 20.58
CA VAL A 98 11.05 -10.11 21.08
C VAL A 98 11.04 -8.75 21.77
N TYR A 99 11.68 -8.66 22.94
CA TYR A 99 11.71 -7.43 23.72
C TYR A 99 12.99 -6.64 23.45
N VAL A 100 12.81 -5.42 22.94
CA VAL A 100 13.89 -4.53 22.52
C VAL A 100 14.13 -3.48 23.61
N GLN A 101 15.38 -3.33 24.04
CA GLN A 101 15.81 -2.23 24.89
C GLN A 101 15.95 -0.95 24.06
N ILE A 102 15.50 0.21 24.55
CA ILE A 102 15.71 1.49 23.87
C ILE A 102 16.79 2.31 24.61
N PRO A 103 18.01 2.43 24.04
CA PRO A 103 19.06 3.31 24.55
C PRO A 103 18.61 4.76 24.57
N THR A 104 19.16 5.57 25.48
CA THR A 104 18.76 6.98 25.67
C THR A 104 18.74 7.79 24.39
N SER A 105 19.69 7.57 23.47
CA SER A 105 19.78 8.25 22.18
C SER A 105 18.60 8.01 21.24
N PHE A 106 17.89 6.87 21.37
CA PHE A 106 16.77 6.49 20.50
C PHE A 106 15.39 6.76 21.12
N ARG A 107 15.31 7.12 22.41
CA ARG A 107 14.04 7.22 23.14
C ARG A 107 13.09 8.27 22.58
N SER A 108 13.61 9.41 22.13
CA SER A 108 12.79 10.48 21.56
C SER A 108 12.13 10.08 20.24
N GLN A 109 12.69 9.12 19.50
CA GLN A 109 12.19 8.69 18.19
C GLN A 109 11.40 7.37 18.25
N PHE A 110 11.80 6.46 19.14
CA PHE A 110 11.27 5.09 19.18
C PHE A 110 10.54 4.74 20.49
N GLY A 111 10.59 5.60 21.50
CA GLY A 111 9.86 5.38 22.75
C GLY A 111 8.35 5.53 22.56
N LEU A 112 7.56 4.54 22.99
CA LEU A 112 6.11 4.55 22.83
C LEU A 112 5.37 5.56 23.72
N LYS A 113 5.95 5.99 24.84
CA LYS A 113 5.36 7.06 25.66
C LYS A 113 5.47 8.41 24.94
N THR A 114 6.60 8.66 24.28
CA THR A 114 6.83 9.85 23.47
C THR A 114 6.13 9.74 22.10
N ASN A 115 6.11 8.54 21.49
CA ASN A 115 5.60 8.28 20.14
C ASN A 115 4.56 7.13 20.14
N PRO A 116 3.35 7.33 20.68
CA PRO A 116 2.36 6.26 20.80
C PRO A 116 1.88 5.70 19.45
N THR A 117 1.97 6.50 18.38
CA THR A 117 1.62 6.13 17.00
C THR A 117 2.59 5.14 16.35
N LEU A 118 3.74 4.87 17.00
CA LEU A 118 4.69 3.87 16.52
C LEU A 118 4.14 2.44 16.62
N LYS A 119 3.16 2.19 17.50
CA LYS A 119 2.51 0.88 17.60
C LYS A 119 1.79 0.56 16.28
N GLY A 120 2.08 -0.60 15.72
CA GLY A 120 1.61 -1.05 14.41
C GLY A 120 2.60 -0.78 13.28
N GLN A 121 3.62 0.06 13.50
CA GLN A 121 4.68 0.30 12.52
C GLN A 121 5.75 -0.77 12.60
N SER A 122 6.32 -1.14 11.45
CA SER A 122 7.48 -2.03 11.39
C SER A 122 8.77 -1.22 11.59
N ILE A 123 9.75 -1.83 12.26
CA ILE A 123 11.06 -1.24 12.50
C ILE A 123 12.15 -2.28 12.29
N LYS A 124 13.35 -1.83 11.92
CA LYS A 124 14.59 -2.63 11.95
C LYS A 124 15.43 -2.20 13.14
N VAL A 125 15.97 -3.19 13.86
CA VAL A 125 16.82 -2.95 15.02
C VAL A 125 18.03 -3.86 14.96
N THR A 126 19.22 -3.28 15.03
CA THR A 126 20.49 -4.01 15.18
C THR A 126 20.90 -4.00 16.63
N GLY A 127 21.02 -5.16 17.26
CA GLY A 127 21.44 -5.31 18.65
C GLY A 127 21.88 -6.73 18.99
N SER A 128 22.25 -6.97 20.24
CA SER A 128 22.65 -8.30 20.72
C SER A 128 21.41 -9.15 21.07
N LEU A 129 21.31 -10.36 20.50
CA LEU A 129 20.25 -11.33 20.80
C LEU A 129 20.46 -11.94 22.19
N ALA A 130 19.98 -11.23 23.21
CA ALA A 130 20.16 -11.57 24.62
C ALA A 130 18.89 -11.29 25.41
N ALA A 131 18.68 -12.04 26.49
CA ALA A 131 17.45 -11.96 27.27
C ALA A 131 17.22 -10.55 27.86
N TYR A 132 15.99 -10.06 27.74
CA TYR A 132 15.52 -8.81 28.33
C TYR A 132 14.16 -9.06 29.01
N PHE A 133 14.00 -8.62 30.26
CA PHE A 133 12.88 -9.02 31.14
C PHE A 133 12.74 -10.55 31.34
N SER A 134 13.83 -11.31 31.32
CA SER A 134 13.81 -12.79 31.35
C SER A 134 13.02 -13.41 30.17
N HIS A 135 12.86 -12.66 29.09
CA HIS A 135 12.26 -13.06 27.82
C HIS A 135 13.30 -12.97 26.70
N ALA A 136 13.05 -13.61 25.55
CA ALA A 136 13.85 -13.39 24.34
C ALA A 136 13.92 -11.89 24.03
N GLY A 137 15.13 -11.37 23.85
CA GLY A 137 15.34 -9.93 23.75
C GLY A 137 16.40 -9.51 22.75
N LEU A 138 16.45 -8.19 22.55
CA LEU A 138 17.43 -7.50 21.74
C LEU A 138 17.98 -6.34 22.57
N LYS A 139 19.22 -6.50 23.02
CA LYS A 139 19.89 -5.58 23.95
C LYS A 139 20.93 -4.72 23.24
N ASP A 140 21.21 -3.59 23.87
CA ASP A 140 22.20 -2.62 23.42
C ASP A 140 22.08 -2.27 21.91
N PRO A 141 20.88 -1.87 21.40
CA PRO A 141 20.76 -1.52 20.00
C PRO A 141 21.74 -0.43 19.55
N THR A 142 22.42 -0.70 18.44
CA THR A 142 23.35 0.24 17.80
C THR A 142 22.69 1.00 16.66
N VAL A 143 21.64 0.44 16.06
CA VAL A 143 20.86 1.07 15.00
C VAL A 143 19.38 0.74 15.21
N MET A 144 18.53 1.75 15.09
CA MET A 144 17.07 1.63 15.07
C MET A 144 16.55 2.49 13.92
N GLU A 145 15.73 1.91 13.06
CA GLU A 145 15.15 2.59 11.92
C GLU A 145 13.68 2.21 11.82
N LYS A 146 12.80 3.20 11.68
CA LYS A 146 11.42 2.91 11.27
C LYS A 146 11.52 2.41 9.86
N THR A 147 10.99 1.23 9.57
CA THR A 147 10.72 0.92 8.17
C THR A 147 9.50 1.79 7.86
N SER A 148 9.74 3.00 7.33
CA SER A 148 8.74 3.70 6.51
C SER A 148 8.07 2.64 5.67
N GLY A 149 6.73 2.63 5.58
CA GLY A 149 5.99 1.64 4.82
C GLY A 149 6.74 1.30 3.53
N THR A 150 7.52 0.24 3.61
CA THR A 150 8.38 -0.30 2.59
C THR A 150 8.02 -1.74 2.74
N THR A 151 6.89 -2.08 2.14
CA THR A 151 6.97 -3.20 1.20
C THR A 151 8.27 -2.96 0.44
N PRO A 152 9.21 -3.94 0.46
CA PRO A 152 10.58 -3.74 0.02
C PRO A 152 10.64 -2.84 -1.21
N THR A 153 11.56 -1.86 -1.26
CA THR A 153 12.35 -1.84 -2.49
C THR A 153 12.81 -3.27 -2.60
N ASP A 154 12.28 -3.94 -3.60
CA ASP A 154 12.79 -5.19 -4.12
C ASP A 154 14.32 -5.21 -3.87
N PRO A 155 14.93 -6.36 -3.53
CA PRO A 155 16.35 -6.50 -3.82
C PRO A 155 16.56 -5.95 -5.24
N PRO A 156 17.71 -5.33 -5.59
CA PRO A 156 17.95 -4.88 -6.97
C PRO A 156 17.38 -5.93 -7.91
N THR A 157 16.31 -5.58 -8.63
CA THR A 157 15.28 -6.51 -9.15
C THR A 157 15.84 -7.91 -9.26
N ASP A 158 15.38 -8.86 -8.45
CA ASP A 158 15.64 -10.25 -8.84
C ASP A 158 14.85 -10.41 -10.14
N PRO A 159 15.50 -10.45 -11.32
CA PRO A 159 14.79 -10.39 -12.59
C PRO A 159 14.05 -11.71 -12.87
N THR A 160 13.79 -12.51 -11.83
CA THR A 160 13.26 -13.85 -11.84
C THR A 160 12.03 -14.07 -10.93
N ASP A 161 11.55 -13.10 -10.13
CA ASP A 161 10.20 -13.19 -9.55
C ASP A 161 9.16 -12.86 -10.65
N PRO A 162 8.35 -13.83 -11.11
CA PRO A 162 7.39 -13.61 -12.19
C PRO A 162 6.20 -12.73 -11.79
N THR A 163 6.09 -12.30 -10.53
CA THR A 163 4.98 -11.48 -10.02
C THR A 163 5.31 -9.99 -9.88
N ASP A 164 6.59 -9.61 -9.94
CA ASP A 164 6.98 -8.21 -9.97
C ASP A 164 6.90 -7.63 -11.39
N PRO A 165 6.35 -6.42 -11.54
CA PRO A 165 6.32 -5.76 -12.85
C PRO A 165 7.75 -5.43 -13.30
N PRO A 166 8.02 -5.43 -14.62
CA PRO A 166 9.36 -5.12 -15.14
C PRO A 166 9.89 -3.79 -14.59
N ALA A 167 11.17 -3.74 -14.23
CA ALA A 167 11.83 -2.47 -13.91
C ALA A 167 11.81 -1.53 -15.14
N PHE A 168 11.61 -0.24 -14.88
CA PHE A 168 11.71 0.78 -15.93
C PHE A 168 13.16 1.21 -16.15
N ASP A 169 13.40 1.95 -17.23
CA ASP A 169 14.72 2.50 -17.52
C ASP A 169 14.97 3.74 -16.63
N GLU A 170 15.81 3.59 -15.60
CA GLU A 170 16.18 4.66 -14.66
C GLU A 170 16.72 5.93 -15.34
N SER A 171 17.31 5.81 -16.55
CA SER A 171 17.81 6.97 -17.29
C SER A 171 16.69 7.90 -17.78
N TYR A 172 15.44 7.44 -17.75
CA TYR A 172 14.25 8.25 -18.04
C TYR A 172 14.20 9.53 -17.19
N TYR A 173 14.72 9.48 -15.96
CA TYR A 173 14.73 10.61 -15.04
C TYR A 173 16.08 11.30 -14.85
N ASP A 174 17.08 11.04 -15.71
CA ASP A 174 18.40 11.68 -15.66
C ASP A 174 18.35 13.22 -15.45
N PRO A 175 17.45 13.98 -16.12
CA PRO A 175 17.37 15.42 -15.92
C PRO A 175 16.88 15.83 -14.52
N ALA A 176 16.21 14.98 -13.76
CA ALA A 176 15.68 15.27 -12.42
C ALA A 176 16.68 14.97 -11.30
N GLN A 177 17.67 14.11 -11.55
CA GLN A 177 18.59 13.60 -10.54
C GLN A 177 19.31 14.70 -9.75
N GLY A 178 19.25 14.60 -8.42
CA GLY A 178 19.92 15.51 -7.47
C GLY A 178 19.29 16.91 -7.35
N LYS A 179 18.13 17.15 -7.97
CA LYS A 179 17.36 18.40 -7.80
C LYS A 179 16.36 18.25 -6.67
N THR A 180 15.93 19.38 -6.10
CA THR A 180 14.87 19.45 -5.08
C THR A 180 14.00 20.69 -5.30
N GLY A 181 12.86 20.77 -4.61
CA GLY A 181 11.93 21.88 -4.64
C GLY A 181 11.43 22.23 -6.04
N ALA A 182 11.33 23.53 -6.33
CA ALA A 182 10.89 24.02 -7.65
C ALA A 182 11.77 23.52 -8.81
N ALA A 183 13.08 23.33 -8.59
CA ALA A 183 13.98 22.84 -9.64
C ALA A 183 13.69 21.38 -10.01
N LEU A 184 13.34 20.55 -9.02
CA LEU A 184 12.89 19.18 -9.24
C LEU A 184 11.54 19.17 -9.94
N LYS A 185 10.57 19.95 -9.45
CA LYS A 185 9.24 20.07 -10.07
C LYS A 185 9.33 20.41 -11.56
N THR A 186 10.06 21.47 -11.92
CA THR A 186 10.25 21.87 -13.32
C THR A 186 10.99 20.80 -14.13
N ALA A 187 11.98 20.11 -13.55
CA ALA A 187 12.67 19.04 -14.26
C ALA A 187 11.74 17.87 -14.57
N LEU A 188 10.89 17.47 -13.62
CA LEU A 188 9.90 16.42 -13.82
C LEU A 188 8.81 16.84 -14.81
N HIS A 189 8.31 18.07 -14.73
CA HIS A 189 7.38 18.62 -15.71
C HIS A 189 7.91 18.44 -17.13
N ASN A 190 9.12 18.92 -17.42
CA ASN A 190 9.76 18.80 -18.74
C ASN A 190 10.06 17.36 -19.18
N ILE A 191 10.02 16.37 -18.28
CA ILE A 191 10.21 14.95 -18.62
C ILE A 191 8.87 14.32 -19.05
N ILE A 192 7.77 14.74 -18.44
CA ILE A 192 6.46 14.10 -18.57
C ILE A 192 5.43 14.93 -19.34
N ASP A 193 5.74 16.20 -19.65
CA ASP A 193 4.92 17.17 -20.40
C ASP A 193 4.45 16.59 -21.74
N ASP A 194 5.28 15.87 -22.47
CA ASP A 194 4.85 15.18 -23.68
C ASP A 194 4.31 13.78 -23.37
N HIS A 195 3.12 13.48 -23.90
CA HIS A 195 2.53 12.14 -23.86
C HIS A 195 1.60 11.89 -25.05
N THR A 196 1.33 10.62 -25.34
CA THR A 196 0.31 10.25 -26.32
C THR A 196 -1.07 10.44 -25.72
N GLU A 197 -1.80 11.43 -26.23
CA GLU A 197 -3.15 11.71 -25.77
C GLU A 197 -4.16 10.69 -26.30
N LEU A 198 -5.01 10.20 -25.42
CA LEU A 198 -6.13 9.33 -25.79
C LEU A 198 -7.38 10.15 -26.11
N SER A 199 -8.20 9.66 -27.04
CA SER A 199 -9.58 10.16 -27.14
C SER A 199 -10.38 9.70 -25.92
N TYR A 200 -11.43 10.45 -25.56
CA TYR A 200 -12.25 10.09 -24.41
C TYR A 200 -12.85 8.68 -24.52
N ASP A 201 -13.24 8.25 -25.73
CA ASP A 201 -13.74 6.89 -25.96
C ASP A 201 -12.65 5.82 -25.82
N ALA A 202 -11.41 6.11 -26.21
CA ALA A 202 -10.28 5.18 -26.07
C ALA A 202 -9.94 4.89 -24.60
N VAL A 203 -10.22 5.83 -23.68
CA VAL A 203 -10.02 5.65 -22.23
C VAL A 203 -10.72 4.39 -21.73
N TRP A 204 -11.91 4.03 -22.24
CA TRP A 204 -12.59 2.81 -21.82
C TRP A 204 -11.77 1.55 -22.06
N ASN A 205 -11.09 1.49 -23.20
CA ASN A 205 -10.26 0.34 -23.54
C ASN A 205 -8.98 0.34 -22.69
N ALA A 206 -8.39 1.51 -22.47
CA ALA A 206 -7.23 1.66 -21.61
C ALA A 206 -7.51 1.20 -20.16
N LEU A 207 -8.59 1.70 -19.54
CA LEU A 207 -8.96 1.32 -18.16
C LEU A 207 -9.28 -0.17 -18.00
N LYS A 208 -9.79 -0.83 -19.05
CA LYS A 208 -9.99 -2.28 -19.05
C LYS A 208 -8.67 -3.06 -19.03
N VAL A 209 -7.55 -2.44 -19.39
CA VAL A 209 -6.21 -3.05 -19.35
C VAL A 209 -5.48 -2.62 -18.08
N THR A 210 -5.40 -1.32 -17.80
CA THR A 210 -4.64 -0.75 -16.68
C THR A 210 -5.16 -1.16 -15.30
N ASP A 211 -6.46 -1.40 -15.19
CA ASP A 211 -7.13 -1.70 -13.92
C ASP A 211 -7.75 -3.12 -13.92
N GLN A 212 -7.27 -4.02 -14.80
CA GLN A 212 -7.75 -5.40 -14.90
C GLN A 212 -7.52 -6.17 -13.59
N ASP A 213 -8.57 -6.76 -13.03
CA ASP A 213 -8.45 -7.61 -11.83
C ASP A 213 -7.47 -8.78 -12.07
N PRO A 214 -6.40 -8.90 -11.25
CA PRO A 214 -5.37 -9.93 -11.43
C PRO A 214 -5.93 -11.34 -11.22
N ASN A 215 -7.03 -11.48 -10.47
CA ASN A 215 -7.70 -12.76 -10.20
C ASN A 215 -8.83 -13.05 -11.19
N ASN A 216 -9.23 -12.08 -12.03
CA ASN A 216 -10.28 -12.25 -13.04
C ASN A 216 -10.10 -11.27 -14.20
N SER A 217 -9.48 -11.73 -15.29
CA SER A 217 -9.20 -10.91 -16.48
C SER A 217 -10.44 -10.34 -17.20
N ASN A 218 -11.65 -10.81 -16.88
CA ASN A 218 -12.90 -10.26 -17.41
C ASN A 218 -13.39 -9.04 -16.63
N ASN A 219 -12.73 -8.71 -15.51
CA ASN A 219 -13.13 -7.66 -14.61
C ASN A 219 -12.07 -6.56 -14.49
N VAL A 220 -12.47 -5.42 -13.94
CA VAL A 220 -11.62 -4.34 -13.45
C VAL A 220 -11.82 -4.16 -11.94
N ILE A 221 -10.81 -3.65 -11.24
CA ILE A 221 -10.93 -3.25 -9.83
C ILE A 221 -11.38 -1.79 -9.75
N LEU A 222 -12.51 -1.54 -9.10
CA LEU A 222 -13.03 -0.18 -8.91
C LEU A 222 -12.27 0.55 -7.79
N LEU A 223 -11.83 1.78 -8.04
CA LEU A 223 -10.92 2.54 -7.16
C LEU A 223 -11.41 2.59 -5.70
N TYR A 224 -12.54 3.26 -5.47
CA TYR A 224 -13.01 3.54 -4.11
C TYR A 224 -13.60 2.31 -3.40
N THR A 225 -14.27 1.42 -4.12
CA THR A 225 -14.91 0.24 -3.50
C THR A 225 -13.99 -0.97 -3.39
N GLY A 226 -12.91 -1.03 -4.18
CA GLY A 226 -12.07 -2.23 -4.35
C GLY A 226 -12.80 -3.40 -5.01
N ARG A 227 -14.02 -3.18 -5.52
CA ARG A 227 -14.87 -4.24 -6.06
C ARG A 227 -14.34 -4.68 -7.42
N SER A 228 -14.24 -5.99 -7.61
CA SER A 228 -14.04 -6.59 -8.93
C SER A 228 -15.35 -6.54 -9.73
N GLN A 229 -15.35 -5.83 -10.86
CA GLN A 229 -16.53 -5.54 -11.66
C GLN A 229 -16.30 -5.91 -13.13
N SER A 230 -17.32 -6.49 -13.79
CA SER A 230 -17.22 -6.85 -15.20
C SER A 230 -16.78 -5.68 -16.09
N LYS A 231 -15.82 -5.93 -16.99
CA LYS A 231 -15.41 -4.99 -18.04
C LYS A 231 -16.56 -4.59 -18.96
N SER A 232 -17.62 -5.39 -19.04
CA SER A 232 -18.78 -5.14 -19.90
C SER A 232 -19.86 -4.27 -19.24
N THR A 233 -19.83 -4.07 -17.93
CA THR A 233 -20.81 -3.21 -17.21
C THR A 233 -20.27 -1.80 -17.06
N ASN A 234 -19.72 -1.24 -18.14
CA ASN A 234 -19.20 0.12 -18.18
C ASN A 234 -20.23 1.04 -18.83
N GLY A 235 -20.52 2.19 -18.23
CA GLY A 235 -21.65 2.99 -18.68
C GLY A 235 -21.99 4.16 -17.75
N GLY A 236 -23.28 4.41 -17.59
CA GLY A 236 -23.80 5.50 -16.78
C GLY A 236 -25.06 5.13 -15.99
N ASN A 237 -25.46 3.85 -16.01
CA ASN A 237 -26.58 3.39 -15.21
C ASN A 237 -26.13 3.07 -13.79
N VAL A 238 -27.11 2.97 -12.88
CA VAL A 238 -26.86 2.44 -11.53
C VAL A 238 -26.30 1.03 -11.63
N ASN A 239 -25.22 0.74 -10.88
CA ASN A 239 -24.40 -0.49 -10.91
C ASN A 239 -23.48 -0.67 -12.13
N ASP A 240 -23.46 0.26 -13.08
CA ASP A 240 -22.34 0.36 -14.03
C ASP A 240 -21.12 0.92 -13.29
N TRP A 241 -19.94 0.70 -13.86
CA TRP A 241 -18.77 1.52 -13.54
C TRP A 241 -18.56 2.60 -14.61
N ASN A 242 -18.01 3.74 -14.20
CA ASN A 242 -17.64 4.82 -15.08
C ASN A 242 -16.21 5.32 -14.81
N ARG A 243 -15.83 6.37 -15.54
CA ARG A 243 -14.53 7.02 -15.46
C ARG A 243 -14.53 8.05 -14.33
N GLU A 244 -13.78 7.76 -13.28
CA GLU A 244 -13.42 8.70 -12.23
C GLU A 244 -12.34 9.63 -12.74
N HIS A 245 -12.61 10.93 -12.80
CA HIS A 245 -11.57 11.94 -12.90
C HIS A 245 -11.07 12.26 -11.49
N VAL A 246 -10.00 11.60 -11.05
CA VAL A 246 -9.49 11.78 -9.69
C VAL A 246 -9.14 13.25 -9.47
N TRP A 247 -8.48 13.91 -10.42
CA TRP A 247 -8.55 15.37 -10.48
C TRP A 247 -9.92 15.79 -11.01
N ALA A 248 -10.79 16.31 -10.15
CA ALA A 248 -12.13 16.66 -10.57
C ALA A 248 -12.10 17.74 -11.68
N LYS A 249 -12.73 17.45 -12.83
CA LYS A 249 -12.71 18.33 -14.02
C LYS A 249 -13.10 19.78 -13.75
N SER A 250 -13.96 20.02 -12.77
CA SER A 250 -14.39 21.36 -12.38
C SER A 250 -13.27 22.20 -11.77
N HIS A 251 -12.22 21.57 -11.23
CA HIS A 251 -11.02 22.23 -10.70
C HIS A 251 -10.04 22.49 -11.85
N GLY A 252 -10.39 23.38 -12.77
CA GLY A 252 -9.57 23.69 -13.97
C GLY A 252 -10.31 23.64 -15.29
N ASP A 253 -11.61 23.33 -15.28
CA ASP A 253 -12.56 23.42 -16.39
C ASP A 253 -12.09 22.75 -17.71
N PHE A 254 -11.36 21.64 -17.60
CA PHE A 254 -10.79 20.97 -18.77
C PHE A 254 -11.72 19.94 -19.43
N GLY A 255 -12.84 19.61 -18.77
CA GLY A 255 -13.86 18.72 -19.32
C GLY A 255 -13.29 17.35 -19.71
N THR A 256 -13.65 16.87 -20.91
CA THR A 256 -13.21 15.57 -21.45
C THR A 256 -12.42 15.72 -22.74
N ALA A 257 -11.83 16.91 -22.95
CA ALA A 257 -10.93 17.14 -24.07
C ALA A 257 -9.65 16.32 -23.89
N MET A 258 -8.96 16.06 -25.01
CA MET A 258 -7.67 15.39 -25.00
C MET A 258 -6.65 16.20 -24.17
N GLY A 259 -5.73 15.50 -23.50
CA GLY A 259 -4.87 16.07 -22.45
C GLY A 259 -5.42 15.73 -21.07
N PRO A 260 -5.60 16.69 -20.14
CA PRO A 260 -5.97 16.39 -18.75
C PRO A 260 -7.33 15.68 -18.62
N GLY A 261 -8.24 15.89 -19.58
CA GLY A 261 -9.55 15.24 -19.61
C GLY A 261 -9.52 13.76 -19.97
N THR A 262 -8.42 13.27 -20.54
CA THR A 262 -8.27 11.88 -21.01
C THR A 262 -7.01 11.18 -20.48
N ASP A 263 -6.23 11.85 -19.63
CA ASP A 263 -5.02 11.30 -19.03
C ASP A 263 -5.32 10.13 -18.07
N ILE A 264 -4.90 8.94 -18.43
CA ILE A 264 -5.14 7.73 -17.65
C ILE A 264 -4.22 7.57 -16.45
N HIS A 265 -3.22 8.44 -16.23
CA HIS A 265 -2.53 8.45 -14.94
C HIS A 265 -3.49 8.77 -13.80
N HIS A 266 -4.50 9.63 -14.02
CA HIS A 266 -5.49 10.02 -13.00
C HIS A 266 -6.92 9.48 -13.24
N LEU A 267 -7.22 8.93 -14.41
CA LEU A 267 -8.54 8.34 -14.69
C LEU A 267 -8.58 6.91 -14.14
N ARG A 268 -9.59 6.59 -13.33
CA ARG A 268 -9.77 5.25 -12.74
C ARG A 268 -11.19 4.74 -12.95
N PRO A 269 -11.43 3.42 -13.02
CA PRO A 269 -12.78 2.88 -12.99
C PRO A 269 -13.38 3.02 -11.58
N THR A 270 -14.63 3.45 -11.49
CA THR A 270 -15.34 3.57 -10.20
C THR A 270 -16.83 3.24 -10.37
N ASP A 271 -17.52 2.90 -9.29
CA ASP A 271 -18.98 2.73 -9.34
C ASP A 271 -19.65 4.08 -9.64
N VAL A 272 -20.65 4.09 -10.52
CA VAL A 272 -21.38 5.31 -10.91
C VAL A 272 -22.00 6.04 -9.71
N SER A 273 -22.58 5.32 -8.73
CA SER A 273 -23.20 5.96 -7.55
C SER A 273 -22.15 6.59 -6.64
N VAL A 274 -21.01 5.92 -6.49
CA VAL A 274 -19.88 6.36 -5.65
C VAL A 274 -19.19 7.55 -6.30
N ASN A 275 -18.97 7.52 -7.62
CA ASN A 275 -18.48 8.68 -8.38
C ASN A 275 -19.42 9.88 -8.23
N SER A 276 -20.73 9.66 -8.37
CA SER A 276 -21.71 10.73 -8.20
C SER A 276 -21.70 11.31 -6.79
N SER A 277 -21.41 10.49 -5.77
CA SER A 277 -21.35 10.94 -4.37
C SER A 277 -20.05 11.68 -4.07
N ARG A 278 -18.94 11.24 -4.66
CA ARG A 278 -17.64 11.94 -4.60
C ARG A 278 -17.73 13.30 -5.29
N GLY A 279 -18.39 13.37 -6.44
CA GLY A 279 -18.63 14.60 -7.17
C GLY A 279 -17.34 15.36 -7.48
N ASN A 280 -17.21 16.56 -6.92
CA ASN A 280 -16.02 17.40 -7.02
C ASN A 280 -15.45 17.76 -5.63
N LEU A 281 -15.73 16.94 -4.61
CA LEU A 281 -15.17 17.15 -3.27
C LEU A 281 -13.64 17.12 -3.35
N ASP A 282 -13.01 18.03 -2.61
CA ASP A 282 -11.56 18.05 -2.45
C ASP A 282 -11.12 16.80 -1.65
N PHE A 283 -9.88 16.36 -1.83
CA PHE A 283 -9.33 15.28 -1.00
C PHE A 283 -8.79 15.84 0.33
N ASP A 284 -9.36 15.40 1.44
CA ASP A 284 -8.93 15.61 2.84
C ASP A 284 -9.49 14.45 3.67
N ASN A 285 -9.19 14.39 4.97
CA ASN A 285 -9.85 13.47 5.89
C ASN A 285 -11.35 13.82 5.97
N GLY A 286 -12.18 12.82 5.71
CA GLY A 286 -13.62 12.99 5.66
C GLY A 286 -14.25 12.90 7.05
N GLY A 287 -15.58 12.88 7.08
CA GLY A 287 -16.33 12.71 8.33
C GLY A 287 -17.08 11.39 8.39
N THR A 288 -18.14 11.30 7.60
CA THR A 288 -19.09 10.18 7.68
C THR A 288 -18.72 9.11 6.67
N GLN A 289 -18.75 7.85 7.09
CA GLN A 289 -18.48 6.73 6.19
C GLN A 289 -19.53 6.64 5.09
N HIS A 290 -19.09 6.45 3.84
CA HIS A 290 -19.98 6.21 2.72
C HIS A 290 -20.63 4.83 2.85
N SER A 291 -21.95 4.75 2.60
CA SER A 291 -22.74 3.53 2.83
C SER A 291 -22.43 2.39 1.85
N GLU A 292 -22.09 2.73 0.60
CA GLU A 292 -21.74 1.76 -0.43
C GLU A 292 -20.22 1.48 -0.51
N ALA A 293 -19.39 2.53 -0.59
CA ALA A 293 -17.94 2.43 -0.59
C ALA A 293 -17.37 2.40 0.84
N LEU A 294 -17.52 1.27 1.53
CA LEU A 294 -17.02 1.09 2.89
C LEU A 294 -15.51 1.43 3.00
N GLY A 295 -15.13 2.06 4.10
CA GLY A 295 -13.78 2.56 4.33
C GLY A 295 -13.49 3.92 3.70
N ASN A 296 -14.37 4.44 2.83
CA ASN A 296 -14.29 5.82 2.34
C ASN A 296 -15.17 6.70 3.22
N TYR A 297 -14.73 7.92 3.47
CA TYR A 297 -15.44 8.90 4.29
C TYR A 297 -15.63 10.18 3.50
N TYR A 298 -16.67 10.93 3.82
CA TYR A 298 -16.92 12.21 3.18
C TYR A 298 -17.65 13.15 4.13
N ASP A 299 -17.57 14.43 3.87
CA ASP A 299 -18.39 15.45 4.52
C ASP A 299 -18.88 16.48 3.49
N SER A 300 -19.08 17.73 3.90
CA SER A 300 -19.61 18.76 3.02
C SER A 300 -18.64 19.21 1.92
N ASP A 301 -17.33 19.04 2.13
CA ASP A 301 -16.31 19.58 1.24
C ASP A 301 -15.17 18.61 0.89
N SER A 302 -15.10 17.47 1.58
CA SER A 302 -14.02 16.52 1.42
C SER A 302 -14.46 15.09 1.15
N TRP A 303 -13.60 14.38 0.42
CA TRP A 303 -13.63 12.94 0.25
C TRP A 303 -12.32 12.32 0.73
N GLU A 304 -12.43 11.33 1.61
CA GLU A 304 -11.33 10.47 2.07
C GLU A 304 -11.50 9.09 1.46
N PRO A 305 -10.58 8.64 0.59
CA PRO A 305 -10.63 7.30 0.06
C PRO A 305 -10.27 6.26 1.13
N ARG A 306 -10.64 5.00 0.89
CA ARG A 306 -10.18 3.87 1.73
C ARG A 306 -8.65 3.81 1.81
N ASP A 307 -8.15 3.32 2.95
CA ASP A 307 -6.71 3.31 3.25
C ASP A 307 -5.83 2.73 2.14
N ALA A 308 -6.29 1.66 1.48
CA ALA A 308 -5.51 0.96 0.46
C ALA A 308 -5.55 1.60 -0.94
N VAL A 309 -5.97 2.87 -1.09
CA VAL A 309 -5.75 3.71 -2.29
C VAL A 309 -5.48 5.18 -1.93
N LYS A 310 -5.16 5.47 -0.67
CA LYS A 310 -4.88 6.85 -0.22
C LYS A 310 -3.63 7.39 -0.91
N GLY A 311 -2.62 6.55 -1.06
CA GLY A 311 -1.37 6.85 -1.72
C GLY A 311 -1.52 6.92 -3.23
N ASP A 312 -2.29 6.02 -3.84
CA ASP A 312 -2.66 6.10 -5.26
C ASP A 312 -3.24 7.48 -5.59
N VAL A 313 -4.25 7.91 -4.82
CA VAL A 313 -4.91 9.19 -5.01
C VAL A 313 -3.92 10.33 -4.86
N ALA A 314 -3.10 10.33 -3.81
CA ALA A 314 -2.07 11.34 -3.61
C ALA A 314 -1.10 11.43 -4.81
N ARG A 315 -0.57 10.29 -5.29
CA ARG A 315 0.37 10.25 -6.42
C ARG A 315 -0.27 10.63 -7.75
N MET A 316 -1.56 10.38 -7.95
CA MET A 316 -2.31 10.88 -9.10
C MET A 316 -2.46 12.41 -9.06
N LEU A 317 -2.71 12.99 -7.87
CA LEU A 317 -2.80 14.44 -7.67
C LEU A 317 -1.44 15.13 -7.86
N PHE A 318 -0.37 14.56 -7.29
CA PHE A 318 1.00 15.05 -7.48
C PHE A 318 1.38 15.06 -8.95
N TYR A 319 1.11 13.96 -9.67
CA TYR A 319 1.35 13.87 -11.10
C TYR A 319 0.61 14.96 -11.87
N MET A 320 -0.70 15.13 -11.65
CA MET A 320 -1.46 16.14 -12.39
C MET A 320 -0.94 17.57 -12.15
N ALA A 321 -0.51 17.88 -10.93
CA ALA A 321 0.05 19.18 -10.58
C ALA A 321 1.46 19.45 -11.10
N VAL A 322 2.20 18.41 -11.49
CA VAL A 322 3.53 18.51 -12.13
C VAL A 322 3.42 18.41 -13.64
N ARG A 323 2.52 17.58 -14.15
CA ARG A 323 2.31 17.41 -15.58
C ARG A 323 1.72 18.68 -16.18
N TYR A 324 0.67 19.24 -15.58
CA TYR A 324 -0.10 20.34 -16.16
C TYR A 324 0.26 21.70 -15.53
N GLU A 325 1.37 22.31 -15.97
CA GLU A 325 1.83 23.62 -15.47
C GLU A 325 1.36 24.82 -16.34
N GLY A 326 0.64 24.57 -17.43
CA GLY A 326 -0.04 25.61 -18.23
C GLY A 326 0.79 26.30 -19.30
N ASP A 327 1.98 25.77 -19.61
CA ASP A 327 2.92 26.34 -20.59
C ASP A 327 2.47 26.20 -22.06
N SER A 328 1.68 25.17 -22.38
CA SER A 328 1.16 24.87 -23.72
C SER A 328 -0.31 25.26 -23.93
N GLY A 329 -0.87 26.11 -23.07
CA GLY A 329 -2.27 26.55 -23.13
C GLY A 329 -3.27 25.55 -22.52
N GLU A 330 -2.75 24.47 -21.93
CA GLU A 330 -3.44 23.59 -21.00
C GLU A 330 -3.71 24.31 -19.65
N PRO A 331 -4.61 23.81 -18.79
CA PRO A 331 -4.80 24.40 -17.46
C PRO A 331 -3.54 24.27 -16.60
N GLN A 332 -3.27 25.29 -15.79
CA GLN A 332 -2.26 25.21 -14.73
C GLN A 332 -2.90 24.61 -13.48
N LEU A 333 -2.65 23.33 -13.25
CA LEU A 333 -3.16 22.57 -12.12
C LEU A 333 -2.16 22.63 -10.96
N GLU A 334 -2.61 22.97 -9.75
CA GLU A 334 -1.72 23.11 -8.59
C GLU A 334 -2.32 22.52 -7.32
N LEU A 335 -1.47 22.07 -6.39
CA LEU A 335 -1.93 21.69 -5.06
C LEU A 335 -1.85 22.89 -4.11
N ASN A 336 -2.74 22.90 -3.11
CA ASN A 336 -2.67 23.86 -2.01
C ASN A 336 -3.10 23.21 -0.70
N ASN A 337 -3.13 23.95 0.40
CA ASN A 337 -3.56 23.45 1.71
C ASN A 337 -5.02 23.80 2.07
N ASN A 338 -5.86 24.06 1.07
CA ASN A 338 -7.26 24.42 1.25
C ASN A 338 -8.19 23.34 0.68
N VAL A 339 -9.39 23.27 1.25
CA VAL A 339 -10.57 22.62 0.66
C VAL A 339 -11.58 23.68 0.23
N ASN A 340 -12.60 23.30 -0.53
CA ASN A 340 -13.58 24.21 -1.14
C ASN A 340 -12.95 25.19 -2.14
N ASN A 341 -12.05 24.69 -3.00
CA ASN A 341 -11.40 25.53 -4.01
C ASN A 341 -12.36 26.01 -5.13
N GLY A 342 -13.62 25.57 -5.12
CA GLY A 342 -14.62 25.95 -6.10
C GLY A 342 -14.24 25.47 -7.49
N THR A 343 -14.08 26.39 -8.44
CA THR A 343 -13.63 26.09 -9.80
C THR A 343 -12.17 26.46 -10.04
N ALA A 344 -11.46 26.95 -9.02
CA ALA A 344 -10.03 27.22 -9.15
C ALA A 344 -9.30 25.90 -9.43
N PRO A 345 -8.19 25.91 -10.19
CA PRO A 345 -7.45 24.71 -10.54
C PRO A 345 -6.56 24.23 -9.39
N TYR A 346 -7.12 24.23 -8.17
CA TYR A 346 -6.53 23.67 -6.98
C TYR A 346 -7.33 22.48 -6.53
N HIS A 347 -6.68 21.36 -6.16
CA HIS A 347 -7.44 20.20 -5.75
C HIS A 347 -6.77 19.38 -4.65
N GLY A 348 -7.54 19.09 -3.60
CA GLY A 348 -7.07 18.35 -2.45
C GLY A 348 -6.09 19.13 -1.56
N LYS A 349 -6.03 18.72 -0.30
CA LYS A 349 -5.20 19.35 0.72
C LYS A 349 -3.82 18.71 0.74
N MET A 350 -2.84 19.42 0.20
CA MET A 350 -1.47 18.97 -0.02
C MET A 350 -0.84 18.31 1.21
N SER A 351 -0.98 18.90 2.41
CA SER A 351 -0.44 18.31 3.64
C SER A 351 -1.03 16.93 3.96
N VAL A 352 -2.29 16.70 3.61
CA VAL A 352 -2.97 15.41 3.83
C VAL A 352 -2.63 14.43 2.72
N LEU A 353 -2.50 14.89 1.48
CA LEU A 353 -2.03 14.05 0.37
C LEU A 353 -0.60 13.53 0.64
N LEU A 354 0.30 14.37 1.15
CA LEU A 354 1.66 13.94 1.56
C LEU A 354 1.60 12.92 2.70
N GLN A 355 0.73 13.12 3.69
CA GLN A 355 0.53 12.15 4.76
C GLN A 355 0.03 10.80 4.22
N TRP A 356 -0.99 10.82 3.36
CA TRP A 356 -1.54 9.63 2.71
C TRP A 356 -0.52 8.90 1.84
N HIS A 357 0.32 9.64 1.11
CA HIS A 357 1.41 9.08 0.33
C HIS A 357 2.39 8.25 1.19
N LEU A 358 2.67 8.69 2.42
CA LEU A 358 3.52 7.97 3.37
C LEU A 358 2.81 6.80 4.07
N GLU A 359 1.50 6.94 4.31
CA GLU A 359 0.67 5.91 4.96
C GLU A 359 0.36 4.74 4.04
N ASP A 360 0.26 5.00 2.72
CA ASP A 360 -0.05 4.04 1.67
C ASP A 360 1.05 4.05 0.58
N PRO A 361 2.15 3.32 0.80
CA PRO A 361 3.30 3.28 -0.10
C PRO A 361 2.97 2.65 -1.45
N VAL A 362 3.82 2.92 -2.45
CA VAL A 362 3.66 2.37 -3.80
C VAL A 362 3.72 0.84 -3.78
N ASP A 363 2.70 0.19 -4.34
CA ASP A 363 2.63 -1.26 -4.49
C ASP A 363 2.89 -1.75 -5.93
N ASN A 364 2.91 -3.07 -6.12
CA ASN A 364 3.10 -3.68 -7.44
C ASN A 364 1.95 -3.40 -8.41
N TRP A 365 0.74 -3.19 -7.88
CA TRP A 365 -0.42 -2.89 -8.70
C TRP A 365 -0.26 -1.51 -9.36
N GLU A 366 0.16 -0.49 -8.61
CA GLU A 366 0.48 0.83 -9.14
C GLU A 366 1.67 0.83 -10.08
N ARG A 367 2.77 0.12 -9.75
CA ARG A 367 3.94 0.01 -10.65
C ARG A 367 3.56 -0.65 -11.98
N ASN A 368 2.82 -1.76 -11.94
CA ASN A 368 2.34 -2.43 -13.13
C ASN A 368 1.44 -1.51 -13.96
N ARG A 369 0.55 -0.77 -13.31
CA ARG A 369 -0.30 0.22 -13.97
C ARG A 369 0.54 1.29 -14.68
N ASN A 370 1.53 1.87 -14.01
CA ASN A 370 2.44 2.86 -14.57
C ASN A 370 3.19 2.31 -15.80
N ASN A 371 3.68 1.06 -15.72
CA ASN A 371 4.31 0.37 -16.85
C ASN A 371 3.37 0.18 -18.03
N ILE A 372 2.15 -0.29 -17.82
CA ILE A 372 1.16 -0.48 -18.90
C ILE A 372 0.85 0.85 -19.58
N ILE A 373 0.67 1.92 -18.82
CA ILE A 373 0.42 3.26 -19.36
C ILE A 373 1.59 3.72 -20.24
N PHE A 374 2.81 3.54 -19.75
CA PHE A 374 4.03 3.88 -20.48
C PHE A 374 4.21 3.03 -21.75
N GLU A 375 4.06 1.72 -21.68
CA GLU A 375 4.39 0.82 -22.79
C GLU A 375 3.33 0.81 -23.88
N GLN A 376 2.05 0.98 -23.52
CA GLN A 376 0.93 0.67 -24.42
C GLN A 376 0.03 1.85 -24.77
N PHE A 377 0.04 2.94 -23.99
CA PHE A 377 -0.99 3.98 -24.11
C PHE A 377 -0.44 5.40 -24.25
N GLN A 378 0.17 5.96 -23.19
CA GLN A 378 0.51 7.38 -23.14
C GLN A 378 2.01 7.66 -23.23
N HIS A 379 2.87 6.65 -23.04
CA HIS A 379 4.32 6.80 -23.22
C HIS A 379 5.00 7.83 -22.31
N ASN A 380 4.33 8.25 -21.25
CA ASN A 380 4.90 8.98 -20.13
C ASN A 380 4.63 8.23 -18.81
N ARG A 381 5.41 8.54 -17.78
CA ARG A 381 5.39 7.85 -16.49
C ARG A 381 4.96 8.79 -15.37
N ASN A 382 4.31 8.27 -14.34
CA ASN A 382 4.07 9.01 -13.10
C ASN A 382 5.34 8.96 -12.22
N PRO A 383 6.07 10.09 -12.05
CA PRO A 383 7.32 10.10 -11.30
C PRO A 383 7.15 9.73 -9.83
N PHE A 384 5.97 9.98 -9.25
CA PHE A 384 5.72 9.72 -7.84
C PHE A 384 5.39 8.25 -7.54
N ILE A 385 5.18 7.44 -8.58
CA ILE A 385 5.10 5.97 -8.47
C ILE A 385 6.50 5.37 -8.57
N ASP A 386 7.31 5.87 -9.50
CA ASP A 386 8.67 5.35 -9.75
C ASP A 386 9.69 5.85 -8.70
N HIS A 387 9.55 7.09 -8.25
CA HIS A 387 10.35 7.78 -7.24
C HIS A 387 9.45 8.46 -6.20
N PRO A 388 8.80 7.70 -5.31
CA PRO A 388 7.90 8.25 -4.30
C PRO A 388 8.54 9.32 -3.41
N GLU A 389 9.84 9.20 -3.11
CA GLU A 389 10.61 10.16 -2.33
C GLU A 389 10.56 11.59 -2.87
N TRP A 390 10.36 11.78 -4.18
CA TRP A 390 10.32 13.10 -4.80
C TRP A 390 9.11 13.94 -4.39
N ALA A 391 8.05 13.32 -3.86
CA ALA A 391 6.93 14.08 -3.31
C ALA A 391 7.38 15.00 -2.15
N GLU A 392 8.13 14.46 -1.19
CA GLU A 392 8.67 15.22 -0.04
C GLU A 392 9.86 16.12 -0.44
N GLU A 393 10.55 15.81 -1.54
CA GLU A 393 11.61 16.69 -2.04
C GLU A 393 11.07 17.94 -2.75
N ILE A 394 9.82 17.91 -3.23
CA ILE A 394 9.16 19.06 -3.86
C ILE A 394 8.42 19.93 -2.84
N TRP A 395 7.68 19.32 -1.89
CA TRP A 395 6.67 20.00 -1.05
C TRP A 395 6.93 19.98 0.46
#